data_AF-A0A7J7K6G0-F1
#
_entry.id   AF-A0A7J7K6G0-F1
#
_cell.length_a   1.000
_cell.length_b   1.000
_cell.length_c   1.000
_cell.angle_alpha   90.00
_cell.angle_beta   90.00
_cell.angle_gamma   90.00
#
_symmetry.space_group_name_H-M   'P 1'
#
loop_
_entity.id
_entity.type
_entity.pdbx_description
1 polymer ?
#
loop_
_entity_poly.entity_id
_entity_poly.type
_entity_poly.pdbx_seq_one_letter_code
_entity_poly.pdbx_strand_id
1 'polypeptide(L)'
;MAQEIIRKSLAERKAQSTTAYDLKKSSSIKLAGLRSNAGKSSSHINQVPIASKSIDELILDAKQLLRYLVEMTSKKIINSSETAVSDAIEGLVMVNSGLTTMCGGRVVIRKDVDAIKQKSQVTIISGGGSGHEPAWAGYVGPGLLTAAVCGNIFASPPSQIIYETILRCASDNPAGTLVVVKNYTGDRVNFGLAIERAKALGLKCEMVVAAEDCALTSADRSAGRRGLCGSMLIDKVAGAMSEDGKCLEDIVSTCRQVNISMGTIGVSLGPCCLPGSSQPLFTLGSEEVELGLDKGEKVAVVINNLGGTSYLELNIVAKEILSLCASAKDSIIN
;
A
#
# COMPACT_ATOMS: atom_id res chain seq x y z
N MET A 1 16.90 -36.98 -14.29
CA MET A 1 15.89 -37.44 -13.31
C MET A 1 14.85 -36.36 -12.99
N ALA A 2 15.21 -35.16 -12.51
CA ALA A 2 14.25 -34.08 -12.21
C ALA A 2 13.48 -33.51 -13.44
N GLN A 3 14.15 -33.31 -14.58
CA GLN A 3 13.48 -32.83 -15.81
C GLN A 3 12.52 -33.86 -16.45
N GLU A 4 12.72 -35.14 -16.17
CA GLU A 4 11.91 -36.23 -16.74
C GLU A 4 10.63 -36.46 -15.91
N ILE A 5 10.69 -36.21 -14.60
CA ILE A 5 9.53 -36.16 -13.70
C ILE A 5 8.64 -34.96 -14.06
N ILE A 6 9.22 -33.80 -14.37
CA ILE A 6 8.47 -32.60 -14.79
C ILE A 6 7.80 -32.82 -16.15
N ARG A 7 8.47 -33.46 -17.12
CA ARG A 7 7.87 -33.80 -18.42
C ARG A 7 6.70 -34.80 -18.29
N LYS A 8 6.83 -35.83 -17.45
CA LYS A 8 5.74 -36.79 -17.21
C LYS A 8 4.55 -36.15 -16.51
N SER A 9 4.79 -35.27 -15.53
CA SER A 9 3.73 -34.53 -14.83
C SER A 9 2.97 -33.55 -15.75
N LEU A 10 3.67 -32.90 -16.70
CA LEU A 10 3.03 -32.02 -17.68
C LEU A 10 2.23 -32.79 -18.75
N ALA A 11 2.66 -34.00 -19.12
CA ALA A 11 1.92 -34.85 -20.04
C ALA A 11 0.62 -35.40 -19.41
N GLU A 12 0.65 -35.77 -18.13
CA GLU A 12 -0.53 -36.23 -17.38
C GLU A 12 -1.57 -35.10 -17.19
N ARG A 13 -1.13 -33.84 -16.98
CA ARG A 13 -2.03 -32.68 -16.88
C ARG A 13 -2.76 -32.35 -18.18
N LYS A 14 -2.14 -32.63 -19.34
CA LYS A 14 -2.76 -32.37 -20.65
C LYS A 14 -3.85 -33.40 -21.00
N ALA A 15 -3.79 -34.59 -20.40
CA ALA A 15 -4.80 -35.64 -20.57
C ALA A 15 -6.03 -35.47 -19.65
N GLN A 16 -5.88 -34.74 -18.53
CA GLN A 16 -6.95 -34.55 -17.54
C GLN A 16 -7.83 -33.31 -17.75
N SER A 17 -7.53 -32.44 -18.73
CA SER A 17 -8.35 -31.23 -18.98
C SER A 17 -9.58 -31.46 -19.89
N THR A 18 -9.90 -32.70 -20.21
CA THR A 18 -11.08 -33.07 -21.03
C THR A 18 -11.87 -34.19 -20.38
N THR A 19 -12.45 -33.91 -19.22
CA THR A 19 -13.62 -34.66 -18.73
C THR A 19 -14.33 -33.84 -17.65
N ALA A 20 -15.50 -33.32 -17.99
CA ALA A 20 -16.45 -32.77 -17.02
C ALA A 20 -16.84 -33.89 -16.04
N TYR A 21 -16.57 -33.70 -14.75
CA TYR A 21 -16.98 -34.66 -13.72
C TYR A 21 -18.38 -34.30 -13.21
N ASP A 22 -19.33 -35.19 -13.53
CA ASP A 22 -20.67 -35.20 -12.93
C ASP A 22 -20.60 -35.87 -11.55
N LEU A 23 -20.83 -35.08 -10.50
CA LEU A 23 -20.76 -35.48 -9.10
C LEU A 23 -22.06 -36.17 -8.64
N LYS A 24 -22.44 -37.28 -9.27
CA LYS A 24 -23.49 -38.18 -8.75
C LYS A 24 -23.25 -39.63 -9.14
N LYS A 25 -22.34 -40.31 -8.44
CA LYS A 25 -22.44 -41.75 -8.08
C LYS A 25 -21.26 -42.18 -7.22
N SER A 26 -21.53 -42.37 -5.93
CA SER A 26 -20.68 -43.13 -5.01
C SER A 26 -20.84 -44.62 -5.27
N SER A 27 -19.73 -45.36 -5.36
CA SER A 27 -19.51 -46.60 -4.59
C SER A 27 -18.13 -47.19 -4.89
N SER A 28 -17.30 -47.28 -3.85
CA SER A 28 -16.25 -48.30 -3.68
C SER A 28 -15.14 -48.38 -4.73
N ILE A 29 -14.04 -47.62 -4.54
CA ILE A 29 -12.77 -47.93 -5.22
C ILE A 29 -11.90 -48.80 -4.30
N LYS A 30 -11.80 -50.09 -4.63
CA LYS A 30 -10.80 -51.03 -4.10
C LYS A 30 -9.44 -50.69 -4.71
N LEU A 31 -8.42 -50.46 -3.87
CA LEU A 31 -7.02 -50.37 -4.30
C LEU A 31 -6.53 -51.77 -4.73
N ALA A 32 -6.30 -51.94 -6.03
CA ALA A 32 -5.69 -53.13 -6.60
C ALA A 32 -4.18 -53.12 -6.30
N GLY A 33 -3.72 -54.16 -5.59
CA GLY A 33 -2.31 -54.40 -5.31
C GLY A 33 -1.50 -54.70 -6.56
N LEU A 34 -0.31 -54.10 -6.63
CA LEU A 34 0.73 -54.49 -7.58
C LEU A 34 1.32 -55.84 -7.16
N ARG A 35 1.14 -56.83 -8.05
CA ARG A 35 1.79 -58.14 -7.93
C ARG A 35 3.30 -58.03 -8.20
N SER A 36 4.00 -58.86 -7.44
CA SER A 36 5.41 -59.21 -7.41
C SER A 36 6.05 -59.51 -8.77
N ASN A 37 7.34 -59.17 -8.89
CA ASN A 37 8.30 -60.03 -9.57
C ASN A 37 9.48 -60.32 -8.64
N ALA A 38 9.85 -61.60 -8.59
CA ALA A 38 10.66 -62.21 -7.55
C ALA A 38 12.17 -61.98 -7.69
N GLY A 39 12.85 -61.80 -6.57
CA GLY A 39 14.30 -61.88 -6.40
C GLY A 39 14.63 -61.98 -4.91
N LYS A 40 15.44 -62.98 -4.54
CA LYS A 40 15.62 -63.52 -3.17
C LYS A 40 16.36 -62.58 -2.19
N SER A 41 16.17 -62.92 -0.90
CA SER A 41 16.94 -62.62 0.33
C SER A 41 16.78 -61.27 1.03
N SER A 42 15.85 -61.27 1.99
CA SER A 42 15.98 -60.81 3.39
C SER A 42 16.99 -59.69 3.73
N SER A 43 16.48 -58.51 4.06
CA SER A 43 16.78 -57.84 5.33
C SER A 43 15.81 -56.66 5.54
N HIS A 44 15.49 -56.40 6.80
CA HIS A 44 14.37 -55.63 7.31
C HIS A 44 14.13 -54.25 6.67
N ILE A 45 12.95 -54.06 6.09
CA ILE A 45 12.34 -52.72 5.95
C ILE A 45 11.16 -52.70 6.93
N ASN A 46 11.34 -51.99 8.04
CA ASN A 46 10.26 -51.68 8.97
C ASN A 46 9.18 -50.91 8.19
N GLN A 47 8.02 -51.54 7.97
CA GLN A 47 6.82 -50.82 7.57
C GLN A 47 6.42 -49.91 8.73
N VAL A 48 6.59 -48.60 8.55
CA VAL A 48 5.99 -47.60 9.44
C VAL A 48 4.47 -47.75 9.30
N PRO A 49 3.70 -47.90 10.39
CA PRO A 49 2.26 -47.99 10.29
C PRO A 49 1.72 -46.64 9.81
N ILE A 50 1.16 -46.60 8.61
CA ILE A 50 0.39 -45.46 8.14
C ILE A 50 -0.94 -45.55 8.91
N ALA A 51 -1.06 -44.77 9.99
CA ALA A 51 -2.32 -44.63 10.70
C ALA A 51 -3.42 -44.24 9.69
N SER A 52 -4.52 -44.98 9.68
CA SER A 52 -5.68 -44.67 8.84
C SER A 52 -6.29 -43.35 9.33
N LYS A 53 -5.99 -42.25 8.64
CA LYS A 53 -6.60 -40.96 8.92
C LYS A 53 -8.11 -41.03 8.71
N SER A 54 -8.86 -40.38 9.59
CA SER A 54 -10.30 -40.23 9.38
C SER A 54 -10.58 -39.33 8.16
N ILE A 55 -11.80 -39.40 7.63
CA ILE A 55 -12.22 -38.53 6.51
C ILE A 55 -12.07 -37.05 6.89
N ASP A 56 -12.34 -36.69 8.15
CA ASP A 56 -12.23 -35.31 8.63
C ASP A 56 -10.78 -34.82 8.68
N GLU A 57 -9.83 -35.68 9.05
CA GLU A 57 -8.40 -35.39 9.03
C GLU A 57 -7.88 -35.19 7.60
N LEU A 58 -8.33 -36.02 6.66
CA LEU A 58 -8.01 -35.87 5.25
C LEU A 58 -8.58 -34.57 4.66
N ILE A 59 -9.78 -34.16 5.06
CA ILE A 59 -10.38 -32.88 4.67
C ILE A 59 -9.58 -31.70 5.25
N LEU A 60 -9.11 -31.81 6.50
CA LEU A 60 -8.30 -30.77 7.13
C LEU A 60 -6.94 -30.61 6.44
N ASP A 61 -6.26 -31.72 6.15
CA ASP A 61 -5.01 -31.74 5.40
C ASP A 61 -5.20 -31.16 4.00
N ALA A 62 -6.27 -31.55 3.29
CA ALA A 62 -6.58 -31.03 1.97
C ALA A 62 -6.86 -29.53 2.00
N LYS A 63 -7.57 -29.01 3.01
CA LYS A 63 -7.78 -27.56 3.21
C LYS A 63 -6.47 -26.83 3.52
N GLN A 64 -5.54 -27.47 4.23
CA GLN A 64 -4.24 -26.89 4.54
C GLN A 64 -3.32 -26.87 3.31
N LEU A 65 -3.33 -27.94 2.51
CA LEU A 65 -2.66 -28.03 1.23
C LEU A 65 -3.25 -27.04 0.20
N LEU A 66 -4.58 -26.88 0.15
CA LEU A 66 -5.22 -25.91 -0.73
C LEU A 66 -4.83 -24.47 -0.36
N ARG A 67 -4.82 -24.16 0.95
CA ARG A 67 -4.33 -22.86 1.45
C ARG A 67 -2.87 -22.62 1.06
N TYR A 68 -2.01 -23.61 1.29
CA TYR A 68 -0.61 -23.55 0.93
C TYR A 68 -0.38 -23.40 -0.58
N LEU A 69 -1.18 -24.09 -1.42
CA LEU A 69 -1.12 -24.00 -2.88
C LEU A 69 -1.65 -22.65 -3.40
N VAL A 70 -2.67 -22.07 -2.77
CA VAL A 70 -3.16 -20.72 -3.07
C VAL A 70 -2.11 -19.68 -2.67
N GLU A 71 -1.47 -19.82 -1.51
CA GLU A 71 -0.37 -18.96 -1.06
C GLU A 71 0.87 -19.06 -1.97
N MET A 72 1.22 -20.26 -2.45
CA MET A 72 2.32 -20.50 -3.40
C MET A 72 2.12 -19.85 -4.78
N THR A 73 0.91 -19.41 -5.15
CA THR A 73 0.69 -18.62 -6.37
C THR A 73 1.02 -17.13 -6.21
N SER A 74 1.26 -16.68 -4.98
CA SER A 74 1.59 -15.30 -4.63
C SER A 74 3.11 -15.11 -4.57
N LYS A 75 3.69 -14.26 -5.43
CA LYS A 75 5.11 -13.85 -5.37
C LYS A 75 5.38 -12.82 -4.26
N LYS A 76 4.75 -12.96 -3.10
CA LYS A 76 4.78 -11.97 -2.00
C LYS A 76 5.45 -12.57 -0.76
N ILE A 77 6.32 -11.79 -0.12
CA ILE A 77 6.93 -12.14 1.16
C ILE A 77 6.04 -11.56 2.26
N ILE A 78 5.04 -12.32 2.69
CA ILE A 78 4.10 -11.97 3.75
C ILE A 78 3.75 -13.22 4.56
N ASN A 79 3.45 -13.06 5.85
CA ASN A 79 2.97 -14.17 6.67
C ASN A 79 1.49 -14.47 6.37
N SER A 80 0.65 -13.43 6.37
CA SER A 80 -0.78 -13.50 6.09
C SER A 80 -1.23 -12.19 5.44
N SER A 81 -2.25 -12.27 4.57
CA SER A 81 -2.82 -11.09 3.93
C SER A 81 -3.56 -10.17 4.90
N GLU A 82 -4.09 -10.75 5.98
CA GLU A 82 -4.86 -10.11 7.03
C GLU A 82 -3.95 -9.29 7.96
N THR A 83 -2.75 -9.82 8.27
CA THR A 83 -1.78 -9.18 9.18
C THR A 83 -0.69 -8.40 8.44
N ALA A 84 -0.60 -8.47 7.11
CA ALA A 84 0.48 -7.86 6.33
C ALA A 84 0.75 -6.38 6.69
N VAL A 85 -0.29 -5.59 6.92
CA VAL A 85 -0.17 -4.17 7.29
C VAL A 85 0.39 -4.00 8.71
N SER A 86 -0.13 -4.75 9.69
CA SER A 86 0.34 -4.67 11.06
C SER A 86 1.77 -5.19 11.21
N ASP A 87 2.11 -6.27 10.52
CA ASP A 87 3.47 -6.85 10.52
C ASP A 87 4.48 -5.85 9.94
N ALA A 88 4.12 -5.17 8.83
CA ALA A 88 4.97 -4.15 8.22
C ALA A 88 5.18 -2.94 9.14
N ILE A 89 4.12 -2.48 9.82
CA ILE A 89 4.18 -1.38 10.77
C ILE A 89 5.01 -1.76 12.01
N GLU A 90 4.83 -2.97 12.53
CA GLU A 90 5.62 -3.49 13.65
C GLU A 90 7.11 -3.49 13.28
N GLY A 91 7.45 -4.06 12.12
CA GLY A 91 8.83 -4.05 11.62
C GLY A 91 9.40 -2.63 11.49
N LEU A 92 8.63 -1.68 10.95
CA LEU A 92 9.04 -0.28 10.85
C LEU A 92 9.33 0.33 12.22
N VAL A 93 8.46 0.12 13.20
CA VAL A 93 8.62 0.67 14.56
C VAL A 93 9.78 0.01 15.30
N MET A 94 10.01 -1.29 15.11
CA MET A 94 11.14 -2.00 15.71
C MET A 94 12.49 -1.42 15.28
N VAL A 95 12.63 -0.98 14.03
CA VAL A 95 13.89 -0.41 13.51
C VAL A 95 14.00 1.11 13.73
N ASN A 96 12.93 1.78 14.19
CA ASN A 96 12.90 3.22 14.41
C ASN A 96 12.51 3.55 15.87
N SER A 97 13.52 3.74 16.73
CA SER A 97 13.33 3.92 18.18
C SER A 97 12.47 5.13 18.57
N GLY A 98 12.37 6.16 17.72
CA GLY A 98 11.54 7.35 17.92
C GLY A 98 10.04 7.16 17.65
N LEU A 99 9.63 5.99 17.11
CA LEU A 99 8.26 5.70 16.73
C LEU A 99 7.60 4.72 17.69
N THR A 100 6.27 4.77 17.76
CA THR A 100 5.42 3.79 18.44
C THR A 100 4.14 3.58 17.64
N THR A 101 3.38 2.53 17.99
CA THR A 101 2.11 2.22 17.35
C THR A 101 0.92 2.50 18.27
N MET A 102 -0.25 2.75 17.68
CA MET A 102 -1.54 2.79 18.38
C MET A 102 -2.61 1.98 17.61
N CYS A 103 -3.78 1.82 18.23
CA CYS A 103 -4.98 1.25 17.61
C CYS A 103 -4.75 -0.11 16.91
N GLY A 104 -4.09 -1.04 17.62
CA GLY A 104 -3.81 -2.38 17.09
C GLY A 104 -2.83 -2.40 15.91
N GLY A 105 -1.85 -1.50 15.89
CA GLY A 105 -0.82 -1.47 14.85
C GLY A 105 -1.29 -0.82 13.55
N ARG A 106 -2.33 0.02 13.58
CA ARG A 106 -2.85 0.75 12.41
C ARG A 106 -2.46 2.22 12.37
N VAL A 107 -1.80 2.70 13.42
CA VAL A 107 -1.33 4.08 13.53
C VAL A 107 0.14 4.04 13.91
N VAL A 108 0.97 4.77 13.18
CA VAL A 108 2.36 5.04 13.55
C VAL A 108 2.42 6.48 14.03
N ILE A 109 3.03 6.71 15.19
CA ILE A 109 3.10 8.04 15.83
C ILE A 109 4.47 8.25 16.46
N ARG A 110 4.94 9.50 16.45
CA ARG A 110 6.17 9.87 17.16
C ARG A 110 6.00 9.70 18.68
N LYS A 111 6.99 9.11 19.34
CA LYS A 111 7.00 8.97 20.82
C LYS A 111 7.06 10.31 21.55
N ASP A 112 7.62 11.33 20.92
CA ASP A 112 7.76 12.68 21.48
C ASP A 112 6.52 13.57 21.27
N VAL A 113 5.37 13.01 20.85
CA VAL A 113 4.14 13.77 20.61
C VAL A 113 3.72 14.64 21.79
N ASP A 114 3.92 14.21 23.05
CA ASP A 114 3.61 15.06 24.21
C ASP A 114 4.55 16.26 24.33
N ALA A 115 5.81 16.12 23.95
CA ALA A 115 6.75 17.23 23.90
C ALA A 115 6.40 18.23 22.79
N ILE A 116 5.91 17.76 21.63
CA ILE A 116 5.39 18.61 20.54
C ILE A 116 4.21 19.47 21.05
N LYS A 117 3.26 18.84 21.76
CA LYS A 117 2.10 19.53 22.34
C LYS A 117 2.51 20.55 23.42
N GLN A 118 3.44 20.20 24.30
CA GLN A 118 3.96 21.11 25.33
C GLN A 118 4.64 22.34 24.74
N LYS A 119 5.28 22.21 23.57
CA LYS A 119 5.85 23.33 22.81
C LYS A 119 4.80 24.14 22.04
N SER A 120 3.52 23.78 22.10
CA SER A 120 2.45 24.37 21.30
C SER A 120 2.79 24.37 19.80
N GLN A 121 3.33 23.25 19.32
CA GLN A 121 3.57 23.04 17.89
C GLN A 121 2.37 22.34 17.25
N VAL A 122 2.04 22.74 16.01
CA VAL A 122 0.94 22.15 15.24
C VAL A 122 1.27 20.69 14.93
N THR A 123 0.39 19.77 15.28
CA THR A 123 0.59 18.36 14.91
C THR A 123 0.13 18.09 13.48
N ILE A 124 0.89 17.28 12.74
CA ILE A 124 0.58 16.96 11.34
C ILE A 124 0.20 15.49 11.23
N ILE A 125 -0.99 15.20 10.72
CA ILE A 125 -1.49 13.85 10.49
C ILE A 125 -1.71 13.66 8.99
N SER A 126 -1.32 12.50 8.48
CA SER A 126 -1.80 12.02 7.18
C SER A 126 -2.17 10.53 7.28
N GLY A 127 -2.64 9.95 6.19
CA GLY A 127 -3.06 8.56 6.17
C GLY A 127 -3.85 8.18 4.92
N GLY A 128 -4.26 6.93 4.88
CA GLY A 128 -4.95 6.34 3.73
C GLY A 128 -4.79 4.83 3.69
N GLY A 129 -5.18 4.23 2.57
CA GLY A 129 -4.95 2.80 2.34
C GLY A 129 -3.47 2.42 2.32
N SER A 130 -3.15 1.25 2.86
CA SER A 130 -1.79 0.70 2.82
C SER A 130 -1.44 0.17 1.43
N GLY A 131 -0.17 -0.21 1.19
CA GLY A 131 0.33 -0.61 -0.14
C GLY A 131 0.95 0.53 -0.94
N HIS A 132 1.21 1.67 -0.29
CA HIS A 132 1.89 2.83 -0.84
C HIS A 132 3.19 3.15 -0.10
N GLU A 133 3.73 2.19 0.66
CA GLU A 133 4.91 2.37 1.50
C GLU A 133 6.09 2.91 0.66
N PRO A 134 6.85 3.91 1.16
CA PRO A 134 6.88 4.39 2.55
C PRO A 134 5.71 5.30 2.96
N ALA A 135 4.84 5.72 2.04
CA ALA A 135 3.66 6.47 2.40
C ALA A 135 2.67 5.56 3.17
N TRP A 136 2.22 5.90 4.37
CA TRP A 136 2.48 7.13 5.13
C TRP A 136 3.37 6.93 6.35
N ALA A 137 3.43 5.71 6.87
CA ALA A 137 4.12 5.39 8.11
C ALA A 137 5.62 5.76 8.09
N GLY A 138 6.27 5.65 6.93
CA GLY A 138 7.68 6.02 6.75
C GLY A 138 7.93 7.53 6.74
N TYR A 139 6.90 8.37 6.71
CA TYR A 139 7.01 9.83 6.80
C TYR A 139 6.77 10.36 8.22
N VAL A 140 6.56 9.50 9.20
CA VAL A 140 6.41 9.90 10.60
C VAL A 140 7.78 10.24 11.18
N GLY A 141 7.97 11.50 11.58
CA GLY A 141 9.23 11.98 12.13
C GLY A 141 9.35 13.51 12.19
N PRO A 142 10.46 14.03 12.78
CA PRO A 142 10.77 15.46 12.82
C PRO A 142 10.74 16.11 11.44
N GLY A 143 10.07 17.26 11.34
CA GLY A 143 9.95 18.01 10.08
C GLY A 143 9.04 17.40 9.01
N LEU A 144 8.27 16.34 9.34
CA LEU A 144 7.24 15.72 8.52
C LEU A 144 5.99 15.43 9.38
N LEU A 145 5.49 14.19 9.42
CA LEU A 145 4.26 13.82 10.10
C LEU A 145 4.49 13.59 11.60
N THR A 146 3.54 14.03 12.41
CA THR A 146 3.42 13.61 13.81
C THR A 146 2.86 12.18 13.91
N ALA A 147 1.87 11.86 13.08
CA ALA A 147 1.27 10.53 13.02
C ALA A 147 0.78 10.19 11.61
N ALA A 148 0.74 8.89 11.31
CA ALA A 148 0.20 8.34 10.07
C ALA A 148 -0.86 7.28 10.39
N VAL A 149 -2.03 7.37 9.74
CA VAL A 149 -3.14 6.43 9.91
C VAL A 149 -3.20 5.49 8.70
N CYS A 150 -2.99 4.20 8.92
CA CYS A 150 -2.88 3.17 7.89
C CYS A 150 -4.14 2.30 7.86
N GLY A 151 -4.87 2.36 6.74
CA GLY A 151 -6.00 1.49 6.47
C GLY A 151 -5.59 0.10 5.99
N ASN A 152 -6.55 -0.67 5.48
CA ASN A 152 -6.23 -1.89 4.75
C ASN A 152 -5.59 -1.57 3.40
N ILE A 153 -5.06 -2.58 2.72
CA ILE A 153 -4.39 -2.39 1.43
C ILE A 153 -5.39 -1.79 0.44
N PHE A 154 -5.08 -0.60 -0.08
CA PHE A 154 -5.93 0.21 -0.96
C PHE A 154 -7.33 0.56 -0.44
N ALA A 155 -7.53 0.54 0.89
CA ALA A 155 -8.78 0.94 1.52
C ALA A 155 -8.53 1.94 2.65
N SER A 156 -9.24 3.07 2.61
CA SER A 156 -9.20 4.13 3.63
C SER A 156 -9.32 3.54 5.05
N PRO A 157 -8.58 4.07 6.04
CA PRO A 157 -8.77 3.70 7.43
C PRO A 157 -10.18 4.08 7.91
N PRO A 158 -10.75 3.34 8.88
CA PRO A 158 -12.02 3.69 9.49
C PRO A 158 -11.95 5.05 10.19
N SER A 159 -13.02 5.83 10.10
CA SER A 159 -13.14 7.16 10.75
C SER A 159 -12.86 7.14 12.25
N GLN A 160 -13.19 6.05 12.95
CA GLN A 160 -12.93 5.91 14.38
C GLN A 160 -11.42 5.91 14.71
N ILE A 161 -10.60 5.22 13.91
CA ILE A 161 -9.15 5.15 14.13
C ILE A 161 -8.49 6.50 13.83
N ILE A 162 -8.96 7.18 12.78
CA ILE A 162 -8.53 8.54 12.44
C ILE A 162 -8.87 9.49 13.60
N TYR A 163 -10.10 9.41 14.11
CA TYR A 163 -10.57 10.23 15.20
C TYR A 163 -9.76 10.03 16.48
N GLU A 164 -9.47 8.77 16.88
CA GLU A 164 -8.60 8.46 18.01
C GLU A 164 -7.18 9.03 17.84
N THR A 165 -6.66 9.04 16.61
CA THR A 165 -5.36 9.63 16.29
C THR A 165 -5.40 11.16 16.43
N ILE A 166 -6.47 11.80 15.96
CA ILE A 166 -6.68 13.25 16.13
C ILE A 166 -6.76 13.58 17.62
N LEU A 167 -7.54 12.84 18.41
CA LEU A 167 -7.61 13.03 19.87
C LEU A 167 -6.22 12.97 20.51
N ARG A 168 -5.39 11.98 20.13
CA ARG A 168 -4.03 11.84 20.68
C ARG A 168 -3.14 13.06 20.42
N CYS A 169 -3.29 13.68 19.26
CA CYS A 169 -2.44 14.77 18.77
C CYS A 169 -2.97 16.17 19.12
N ALA A 170 -4.29 16.33 19.19
CA ALA A 170 -4.97 17.61 19.37
C ALA A 170 -5.35 17.90 20.83
N SER A 171 -5.64 16.87 21.64
CA SER A 171 -6.00 17.09 23.04
C SER A 171 -4.85 17.72 23.82
N ASP A 172 -5.17 18.78 24.57
CA ASP A 172 -4.24 19.62 25.31
C ASP A 172 -3.16 20.29 24.43
N ASN A 173 -3.45 20.49 23.14
CA ASN A 173 -2.59 21.21 22.22
C ASN A 173 -3.31 22.45 21.64
N PRO A 174 -3.06 23.66 22.16
CA PRO A 174 -3.71 24.87 21.67
C PRO A 174 -3.34 25.23 20.23
N ALA A 175 -2.22 24.72 19.71
CA ALA A 175 -1.79 24.96 18.33
C ALA A 175 -2.68 24.24 17.30
N GLY A 176 -3.29 23.13 17.71
CA GLY A 176 -4.18 22.31 16.88
C GLY A 176 -3.46 21.28 16.00
N THR A 177 -4.23 20.74 15.07
CA THR A 177 -3.81 19.65 14.18
C THR A 177 -4.15 19.96 12.72
N LEU A 178 -3.20 19.74 11.82
CA LEU A 178 -3.46 19.68 10.39
C LEU A 178 -3.57 18.22 9.95
N VAL A 179 -4.61 17.92 9.17
CA VAL A 179 -4.82 16.62 8.54
C VAL A 179 -4.72 16.74 7.03
N VAL A 180 -3.71 16.13 6.43
CA VAL A 180 -3.48 16.11 4.98
C VAL A 180 -4.04 14.81 4.39
N VAL A 181 -4.92 14.92 3.40
CA VAL A 181 -5.69 13.79 2.87
C VAL A 181 -5.68 13.78 1.34
N LYS A 182 -5.46 12.65 0.70
CA LYS A 182 -5.58 12.55 -0.77
C LYS A 182 -7.03 12.65 -1.23
N ASN A 183 -7.27 13.19 -2.42
CA ASN A 183 -8.61 13.32 -2.98
C ASN A 183 -9.15 11.97 -3.53
N TYR A 184 -9.42 11.04 -2.62
CA TYR A 184 -10.19 9.83 -2.86
C TYR A 184 -11.46 9.87 -2.02
N THR A 185 -12.59 9.39 -2.55
CA THR A 185 -13.89 9.45 -1.89
C THR A 185 -13.86 8.81 -0.50
N GLY A 186 -13.28 7.61 -0.38
CA GLY A 186 -13.17 6.90 0.90
C GLY A 186 -12.39 7.68 1.94
N ASP A 187 -11.23 8.24 1.55
CA ASP A 187 -10.39 9.02 2.45
C ASP A 187 -11.12 10.31 2.86
N ARG A 188 -11.69 11.07 1.92
CA ARG A 188 -12.41 12.32 2.22
C ARG A 188 -13.56 12.12 3.18
N VAL A 189 -14.36 11.07 2.99
CA VAL A 189 -15.51 10.79 3.86
C VAL A 189 -15.03 10.38 5.25
N ASN A 190 -14.07 9.45 5.36
CA ASN A 190 -13.64 8.94 6.65
C ASN A 190 -12.86 9.98 7.47
N PHE A 191 -11.92 10.70 6.84
CA PHE A 191 -11.18 11.77 7.50
C PHE A 191 -12.05 12.97 7.81
N GLY A 192 -12.93 13.38 6.88
CA GLY A 192 -13.89 14.46 7.11
C GLY A 192 -14.78 14.19 8.32
N LEU A 193 -15.37 12.99 8.41
CA LEU A 193 -16.18 12.60 9.57
C LEU A 193 -15.39 12.63 10.88
N ALA A 194 -14.14 12.17 10.88
CA ALA A 194 -13.29 12.21 12.07
C ALA A 194 -12.95 13.65 12.51
N ILE A 195 -12.69 14.54 11.55
CA ILE A 195 -12.38 15.95 11.80
C ILE A 195 -13.61 16.68 12.35
N GLU A 196 -14.79 16.48 11.77
CA GLU A 196 -16.03 17.07 12.28
C GLU A 196 -16.34 16.63 13.71
N ARG A 197 -16.11 15.35 14.04
CA ARG A 197 -16.24 14.84 15.42
C ARG A 197 -15.24 15.52 16.37
N ALA A 198 -14.00 15.74 15.95
CA ALA A 198 -13.00 16.44 16.76
C ALA A 198 -13.38 17.91 16.97
N LYS A 199 -13.82 18.61 15.91
CA LYS A 199 -14.30 19.99 15.98
C LYS A 199 -15.51 20.14 16.90
N ALA A 200 -16.43 19.16 16.91
CA ALA A 200 -17.57 19.15 17.83
C ALA A 200 -17.17 19.07 19.32
N LEU A 201 -15.95 18.59 19.63
CA LEU A 201 -15.37 18.63 20.98
C LEU A 201 -14.56 19.91 21.26
N GLY A 202 -14.58 20.88 20.35
CA GLY A 202 -13.81 22.12 20.47
C GLY A 202 -12.33 21.99 20.13
N LEU A 203 -11.89 20.87 19.53
CA LEU A 203 -10.50 20.69 19.11
C LEU A 203 -10.21 21.49 17.83
N LYS A 204 -9.10 22.22 17.82
CA LYS A 204 -8.62 22.97 16.66
C LYS A 204 -8.01 21.99 15.65
N CYS A 205 -8.73 21.72 14.57
CA CYS A 205 -8.33 20.75 13.54
C CYS A 205 -8.68 21.28 12.16
N GLU A 206 -7.77 21.21 11.19
CA GLU A 206 -8.02 21.64 9.81
C GLU A 206 -7.64 20.54 8.81
N MET A 207 -8.27 20.58 7.63
CA MET A 207 -8.07 19.61 6.57
C MET A 207 -7.51 20.28 5.31
N VAL A 208 -6.50 19.66 4.71
CA VAL A 208 -6.03 19.98 3.36
C VAL A 208 -6.18 18.73 2.48
N VAL A 209 -6.85 18.91 1.34
CA VAL A 209 -7.07 17.85 0.36
C VAL A 209 -6.02 17.98 -0.75
N ALA A 210 -5.18 16.96 -0.91
CA ALA A 210 -4.22 16.86 -2.01
C ALA A 210 -4.93 16.35 -3.27
N ALA A 211 -4.87 17.14 -4.35
CA ALA A 211 -5.61 16.91 -5.59
C ALA A 211 -4.77 17.32 -6.81
N GLU A 212 -3.50 16.93 -6.81
CA GLU A 212 -2.49 17.41 -7.74
C GLU A 212 -2.36 16.57 -9.02
N ASP A 213 -3.11 15.49 -9.19
CA ASP A 213 -3.08 14.69 -10.42
C ASP A 213 -3.64 15.44 -11.63
N CYS A 214 -2.83 15.61 -12.66
CA CYS A 214 -3.21 16.30 -13.90
C CYS A 214 -3.79 15.36 -14.97
N ALA A 215 -3.72 14.03 -14.78
CA ALA A 215 -4.17 13.08 -15.79
C ALA A 215 -5.70 13.02 -15.98
N LEU A 216 -6.45 13.49 -14.98
CA LEU A 216 -7.91 13.54 -15.04
C LEU A 216 -8.37 14.99 -15.23
N THR A 217 -9.24 15.20 -16.21
CA THR A 217 -9.86 16.52 -16.42
C THR A 217 -11.24 16.55 -15.76
N SER A 218 -11.79 17.74 -15.54
CA SER A 218 -13.12 17.93 -14.94
C SER A 218 -14.28 17.31 -15.73
N ALA A 219 -14.03 16.79 -16.93
CA ALA A 219 -15.00 16.04 -17.74
C ALA A 219 -15.21 14.60 -17.24
N ASP A 220 -14.29 14.07 -16.44
CA ASP A 220 -14.42 12.76 -15.82
C ASP A 220 -15.43 12.84 -14.67
N ARG A 221 -16.42 11.92 -14.62
CA ARG A 221 -17.45 11.82 -13.56
C ARG A 221 -16.90 11.39 -12.19
N SER A 222 -15.70 11.82 -11.85
CA SER A 222 -14.96 11.50 -10.63
C SER A 222 -15.10 12.61 -9.58
N ALA A 223 -14.53 12.41 -8.39
CA ALA A 223 -14.50 13.40 -7.30
C ALA A 223 -13.54 14.59 -7.57
N GLY A 224 -13.18 14.84 -8.83
CA GLY A 224 -12.14 15.77 -9.26
C GLY A 224 -10.76 15.10 -9.39
N ARG A 225 -9.71 15.92 -9.53
CA ARG A 225 -8.30 15.48 -9.63
C ARG A 225 -7.91 14.61 -8.43
N ARG A 226 -7.26 13.46 -8.66
CA ARG A 226 -6.77 12.57 -7.58
C ARG A 226 -5.60 13.22 -6.83
N GLY A 227 -5.32 12.72 -5.63
CA GLY A 227 -4.05 12.99 -4.94
C GLY A 227 -3.05 11.85 -5.17
N LEU A 228 -1.84 12.13 -5.65
CA LEU A 228 -0.80 11.15 -5.95
C LEU A 228 0.45 11.42 -5.09
N CYS A 229 1.66 11.27 -5.62
CA CYS A 229 2.90 11.38 -4.85
C CYS A 229 3.21 12.81 -4.37
N GLY A 230 2.61 13.84 -4.99
CA GLY A 230 2.85 15.24 -4.65
C GLY A 230 2.34 15.63 -3.27
N SER A 231 1.34 14.90 -2.76
CA SER A 231 0.92 14.98 -1.34
C SER A 231 2.07 14.87 -0.33
N MET A 232 3.15 14.12 -0.61
CA MET A 232 4.35 14.08 0.24
C MET A 232 5.04 15.44 0.37
N LEU A 233 5.00 16.28 -0.66
CA LEU A 233 5.57 17.63 -0.62
C LEU A 233 4.73 18.54 0.29
N ILE A 234 3.41 18.36 0.31
CA ILE A 234 2.51 19.04 1.24
C ILE A 234 2.87 18.65 2.67
N ASP A 235 3.05 17.36 2.95
CA ASP A 235 3.48 16.87 4.27
C ASP A 235 4.83 17.47 4.69
N LYS A 236 5.78 17.58 3.75
CA LYS A 236 7.11 18.14 4.01
C LYS A 236 7.07 19.63 4.34
N VAL A 237 6.26 20.40 3.62
CA VAL A 237 6.05 21.83 3.88
C VAL A 237 5.34 22.01 5.22
N ALA A 238 4.26 21.26 5.46
CA ALA A 238 3.51 21.30 6.71
C ALA A 238 4.38 20.98 7.93
N GLY A 239 5.14 19.88 7.85
CA GLY A 239 6.05 19.46 8.92
C GLY A 239 7.17 20.47 9.16
N ALA A 240 7.77 21.03 8.11
CA ALA A 240 8.79 22.08 8.26
C ALA A 240 8.24 23.33 8.96
N MET A 241 7.08 23.82 8.51
CA MET A 241 6.46 25.01 9.10
C MET A 241 6.01 24.77 10.55
N SER A 242 5.58 23.55 10.89
CA SER A 242 5.28 23.16 12.27
C SER A 242 6.52 23.20 13.16
N GLU A 243 7.65 22.65 12.69
CA GLU A 243 8.92 22.70 13.44
C GLU A 243 9.40 24.16 13.62
N ASP A 244 9.15 25.03 12.64
CA ASP A 244 9.40 26.48 12.71
C ASP A 244 8.40 27.24 13.61
N GLY A 245 7.43 26.55 14.21
CA GLY A 245 6.46 27.13 15.15
C GLY A 245 5.38 28.00 14.48
N LYS A 246 5.10 27.80 13.20
CA LYS A 246 4.01 28.51 12.50
C LYS A 246 2.64 28.08 13.02
N CYS A 247 1.68 29.01 13.01
CA CYS A 247 0.31 28.71 13.42
C CYS A 247 -0.42 27.86 12.37
N LEU A 248 -1.46 27.16 12.79
CA LEU A 248 -2.23 26.26 11.93
C LEU A 248 -2.77 26.96 10.67
N GLU A 249 -3.24 28.19 10.81
CA GLU A 249 -3.81 28.99 9.73
C GLU A 249 -2.79 29.25 8.60
N ASP A 250 -1.57 29.65 8.96
CA ASP A 250 -0.49 29.90 8.01
C ASP A 250 -0.06 28.62 7.30
N ILE A 251 0.02 27.51 8.04
CA ILE A 251 0.35 26.20 7.49
C ILE A 251 -0.74 25.76 6.49
N VAL A 252 -2.01 25.84 6.87
CA VAL A 252 -3.15 25.47 6.00
C VAL A 252 -3.16 26.32 4.73
N SER A 253 -2.98 27.64 4.85
CA SER A 253 -2.92 28.55 3.72
C SER A 253 -1.80 28.19 2.75
N THR A 254 -0.60 27.97 3.28
CA THR A 254 0.58 27.61 2.48
C THR A 254 0.41 26.26 1.80
N CYS A 255 -0.07 25.25 2.52
CA CYS A 255 -0.35 23.92 1.96
C CYS A 255 -1.39 23.96 0.83
N ARG A 256 -2.42 24.80 0.94
CA ARG A 256 -3.41 24.99 -0.14
C ARG A 256 -2.78 25.65 -1.38
N GLN A 257 -1.92 26.65 -1.19
CA GLN A 257 -1.18 27.27 -2.31
C GLN A 257 -0.27 26.25 -2.99
N VAL A 258 0.51 25.48 -2.21
CA VAL A 258 1.37 24.42 -2.74
C VAL A 258 0.55 23.40 -3.55
N ASN A 259 -0.61 22.98 -3.07
CA ASN A 259 -1.48 22.04 -3.80
C ASN A 259 -1.98 22.60 -5.15
N ILE A 260 -2.29 23.90 -5.23
CA ILE A 260 -2.76 24.53 -6.47
C ILE A 260 -1.61 24.71 -7.47
N SER A 261 -0.40 25.02 -6.97
CA SER A 261 0.80 25.20 -7.79
C SER A 261 1.51 23.88 -8.15
N MET A 262 0.87 22.73 -7.91
CA MET A 262 1.46 21.42 -8.13
C MET A 262 0.68 20.62 -9.19
N GLY A 263 1.46 19.94 -10.02
CA GLY A 263 0.98 18.96 -10.97
C GLY A 263 1.74 17.65 -10.83
N THR A 264 1.03 16.53 -10.88
CA THR A 264 1.62 15.19 -10.97
C THR A 264 0.98 14.41 -12.10
N ILE A 265 1.75 13.49 -12.65
CA ILE A 265 1.30 12.54 -13.64
C ILE A 265 1.92 11.18 -13.29
N GLY A 266 1.09 10.13 -13.31
CA GLY A 266 1.55 8.76 -13.14
C GLY A 266 1.51 8.01 -14.47
N VAL A 267 2.58 7.30 -14.79
CA VAL A 267 2.62 6.32 -15.89
C VAL A 267 2.92 4.95 -15.28
N SER A 268 2.22 3.92 -15.75
CA SER A 268 2.48 2.54 -15.35
C SER A 268 2.68 1.66 -16.59
N LEU A 269 3.62 0.74 -16.52
CA LEU A 269 3.87 -0.28 -17.56
C LEU A 269 3.20 -1.63 -17.22
N GLY A 270 2.65 -1.75 -16.01
CA GLY A 270 1.99 -2.97 -15.57
C GLY A 270 1.15 -2.76 -14.30
N PRO A 271 0.08 -3.55 -14.12
CA PRO A 271 -0.74 -3.52 -12.92
C PRO A 271 0.00 -4.09 -11.69
N CYS A 272 -0.42 -3.65 -10.50
CA CYS A 272 -0.03 -4.30 -9.25
C CYS A 272 -1.00 -5.44 -8.88
N CYS A 273 -0.52 -6.39 -8.07
CA CYS A 273 -1.33 -7.50 -7.54
C CYS A 273 -1.48 -7.37 -6.02
N LEU A 274 -2.72 -7.48 -5.53
CA LEU A 274 -3.05 -7.53 -4.10
C LEU A 274 -2.57 -8.85 -3.46
N PRO A 275 -2.13 -8.83 -2.20
CA PRO A 275 -2.02 -10.05 -1.40
C PRO A 275 -3.30 -10.89 -1.44
N GLY A 276 -3.17 -12.18 -1.70
CA GLY A 276 -4.30 -13.10 -1.83
C GLY A 276 -5.02 -13.09 -3.19
N SER A 277 -4.65 -12.20 -4.12
CA SER A 277 -5.14 -12.20 -5.51
C SER A 277 -4.08 -12.74 -6.48
N SER A 278 -4.48 -13.70 -7.33
CA SER A 278 -3.65 -14.19 -8.44
C SER A 278 -3.83 -13.38 -9.73
N GLN A 279 -4.77 -12.43 -9.76
CA GLN A 279 -5.08 -11.60 -10.93
C GLN A 279 -4.60 -10.16 -10.73
N PRO A 280 -4.11 -9.50 -11.80
CA PRO A 280 -3.77 -8.09 -11.74
C PRO A 280 -4.98 -7.17 -11.56
N LEU A 281 -4.78 -6.01 -10.93
CA LEU A 281 -5.88 -5.08 -10.61
C LEU A 281 -6.54 -4.43 -11.83
N PHE A 282 -5.84 -4.32 -12.97
CA PHE A 282 -6.35 -3.78 -14.24
C PHE A 282 -5.45 -4.17 -15.42
N THR A 283 -5.85 -3.86 -16.64
CA THR A 283 -5.03 -3.95 -17.86
C THR A 283 -4.86 -2.57 -18.48
N LEU A 284 -3.71 -2.31 -19.12
CA LEU A 284 -3.35 -1.00 -19.65
C LEU A 284 -3.47 -0.96 -21.19
N GLY A 285 -4.00 0.16 -21.71
CA GLY A 285 -3.90 0.56 -23.12
C GLY A 285 -2.82 1.62 -23.32
N SER A 286 -2.54 2.00 -24.56
CA SER A 286 -1.56 3.02 -24.92
C SER A 286 -2.17 4.42 -25.01
N GLU A 287 -1.38 5.43 -24.64
CA GLU A 287 -1.34 6.83 -25.16
C GLU A 287 -1.49 7.99 -24.15
N GLU A 288 -1.11 9.17 -24.65
CA GLU A 288 -0.33 10.29 -24.07
C GLU A 288 -1.01 11.17 -23.00
N VAL A 289 -0.23 12.08 -22.38
CA VAL A 289 -0.71 13.03 -21.36
C VAL A 289 0.00 14.39 -21.49
N GLU A 290 -0.75 15.46 -21.26
CA GLU A 290 -0.31 16.87 -21.28
C GLU A 290 -0.08 17.41 -19.86
N LEU A 291 1.05 18.08 -19.62
CA LEU A 291 1.38 18.75 -18.35
C LEU A 291 1.18 20.26 -18.55
N GLY A 292 0.13 20.83 -17.96
CA GLY A 292 -0.19 22.27 -18.05
C GLY A 292 0.80 23.17 -17.29
N LEU A 293 2.02 23.28 -17.80
CA LEU A 293 3.10 24.14 -17.29
C LEU A 293 3.39 25.27 -18.29
N ASP A 294 3.66 26.48 -17.77
CA ASP A 294 3.98 27.64 -18.60
C ASP A 294 5.51 27.81 -18.79
N LYS A 295 5.91 28.40 -19.92
CA LYS A 295 7.34 28.62 -20.24
C LYS A 295 7.98 29.61 -19.25
N GLY A 296 9.07 29.20 -18.60
CA GLY A 296 9.86 30.05 -17.68
C GLY A 296 9.60 29.81 -16.19
N GLU A 297 8.67 28.93 -15.84
CA GLU A 297 8.40 28.57 -14.44
C GLU A 297 9.56 27.79 -13.79
N LYS A 298 9.81 28.07 -12.51
CA LYS A 298 10.76 27.27 -11.70
C LYS A 298 10.02 26.06 -11.13
N VAL A 299 10.34 24.88 -11.63
CA VAL A 299 9.71 23.63 -11.21
C VAL A 299 10.64 22.79 -10.34
N ALA A 300 10.07 22.13 -9.33
CA ALA A 300 10.69 21.00 -8.65
C ALA A 300 10.11 19.71 -9.24
N VAL A 301 10.97 18.76 -9.62
CA VAL A 301 10.56 17.51 -10.25
C VAL A 301 10.80 16.35 -9.28
N VAL A 302 9.77 15.53 -9.08
CA VAL A 302 9.84 14.30 -8.30
C VAL A 302 9.54 13.12 -9.21
N ILE A 303 10.49 12.18 -9.28
CA ILE A 303 10.32 10.93 -10.03
C ILE A 303 10.04 9.84 -9.02
N ASN A 304 8.79 9.39 -8.99
CA ASN A 304 8.33 8.43 -8.00
C ASN A 304 8.23 7.03 -8.61
N ASN A 305 8.87 6.05 -7.97
CA ASN A 305 8.71 4.65 -8.30
C ASN A 305 7.40 4.12 -7.74
N LEU A 306 6.58 3.47 -8.58
CA LEU A 306 5.35 2.80 -8.14
C LEU A 306 5.58 1.39 -7.55
N GLY A 307 6.84 0.98 -7.41
CA GLY A 307 7.30 -0.20 -6.68
C GLY A 307 7.88 -1.32 -7.56
N GLY A 308 7.60 -1.31 -8.87
CA GLY A 308 8.06 -2.34 -9.81
C GLY A 308 9.21 -1.92 -10.73
N THR A 309 9.60 -0.66 -10.71
CA THR A 309 10.62 -0.10 -11.62
C THR A 309 12.00 -0.16 -10.96
N SER A 310 13.01 -0.59 -11.69
CA SER A 310 14.38 -0.62 -11.17
C SER A 310 14.94 0.81 -11.04
N TYR A 311 15.91 1.01 -10.13
CA TYR A 311 16.62 2.29 -10.06
C TYR A 311 17.36 2.64 -11.37
N LEU A 312 17.78 1.63 -12.14
CA LEU A 312 18.38 1.83 -13.45
C LEU A 312 17.38 2.49 -14.41
N GLU A 313 16.17 1.95 -14.49
CA GLU A 313 15.09 2.51 -15.33
C GLU A 313 14.67 3.90 -14.84
N LEU A 314 14.56 4.11 -13.53
CA LEU A 314 14.27 5.44 -12.96
C LEU A 314 15.32 6.48 -13.34
N ASN A 315 16.61 6.10 -13.35
CA ASN A 315 17.69 7.00 -13.75
C ASN A 315 17.62 7.33 -15.25
N ILE A 316 17.16 6.39 -16.09
CA ILE A 316 16.91 6.67 -17.51
C ILE A 316 15.79 7.70 -17.65
N VAL A 317 14.65 7.48 -16.98
CA VAL A 317 13.53 8.43 -16.96
C VAL A 317 13.97 9.79 -16.45
N ALA A 318 14.80 9.82 -15.40
CA ALA A 318 15.35 11.06 -14.85
C ALA A 318 16.21 11.82 -15.85
N LYS A 319 17.10 11.12 -16.56
CA LYS A 319 17.91 11.72 -17.61
C LYS A 319 17.03 12.35 -18.70
N GLU A 320 16.00 11.64 -19.17
CA GLU A 320 15.11 12.15 -20.22
C GLU A 320 14.34 13.39 -19.75
N ILE A 321 13.74 13.35 -18.56
CA ILE A 321 13.01 14.50 -17.99
C ILE A 321 13.94 15.71 -17.80
N LEU A 322 15.13 15.51 -17.24
CA LEU A 322 16.09 16.61 -17.06
C LEU A 322 16.56 17.19 -18.39
N SER A 323 16.73 16.36 -19.41
CA SER A 323 17.09 16.81 -20.76
C SER A 323 15.97 17.65 -21.38
N LEU A 324 14.70 17.23 -21.22
CA LEU A 324 13.55 18.01 -21.65
C LEU A 324 13.48 19.36 -20.92
N CYS A 325 13.63 19.38 -19.60
CA CYS A 325 13.67 20.61 -18.81
C CYS A 325 14.83 21.54 -19.21
N ALA A 326 15.99 21.00 -19.60
CA ALA A 326 17.12 21.79 -20.09
C ALA A 326 16.85 22.38 -21.47
N SER A 327 16.31 21.58 -22.41
CA SER A 327 15.98 22.06 -23.77
C SER A 327 14.87 23.13 -23.77
N ALA A 328 13.95 23.06 -22.82
CA ALA A 328 12.94 24.10 -22.59
C ALA A 328 13.55 25.43 -22.13
N LYS A 329 14.77 25.43 -21.56
CA LYS A 329 15.51 26.66 -21.24
C LYS A 329 16.20 27.24 -22.47
N ASP A 330 16.77 26.41 -23.35
CA ASP A 330 17.55 26.89 -24.51
C ASP A 330 16.67 27.52 -25.59
N SER A 331 15.41 27.10 -25.68
CA SER A 331 14.39 27.72 -26.53
C SER A 331 13.91 29.10 -26.03
N ILE A 332 14.51 29.65 -24.96
CA ILE A 332 14.26 31.02 -24.45
C ILE A 332 15.25 32.03 -25.08
N ILE A 333 16.33 31.58 -25.73
CA ILE A 333 17.43 32.45 -26.20
C ILE A 333 17.36 32.77 -27.72
N ASN A 334 16.40 32.19 -28.45
CA ASN A 334 16.08 32.55 -29.84
C ASN A 334 14.67 33.12 -29.96
#